data_AF-A0A7C8DU44-F1
#
_entry.id   AF-A0A7C8DU44-F1
#
_cell.length_a   1.000
_cell.length_b   1.000
_cell.length_c   1.000
_cell.angle_alpha   90.00
_cell.angle_beta   90.00
_cell.angle_gamma   90.00
#
_symmetry.space_group_name_H-M   'P 1'
#
loop_
_entity.id
_entity.type
_entity.pdbx_description
1 polymer ?
#
loop_
_entity_poly.entity_id
_entity_poly.type
_entity_poly.pdbx_seq_one_letter_code
_entity_poly.pdbx_strand_id
1 'polypeptide(L)' 'MGLYDFTFYDLINRNAVSFPDREAWLEVDDGRALTFSQYKKKVDCLACGLQKAGINQGDRIGVVGKN' A
#
# COMPACT_ATOMS: atom_id res chain seq x y z
N MET A 1 8.01 -4.25 -15.80
CA MET A 1 8.22 -5.43 -14.93
C MET A 1 8.94 -6.49 -15.76
N GLY A 2 10.21 -6.72 -15.47
CA GLY A 2 10.98 -7.86 -15.95
C GLY A 2 10.55 -9.16 -15.27
N LEU A 3 11.01 -10.28 -15.81
CA LEU A 3 10.59 -11.65 -15.42
C LEU A 3 10.86 -12.01 -13.94
N TYR A 4 11.75 -11.27 -13.28
CA TYR A 4 12.17 -11.49 -11.88
C TYR A 4 11.96 -10.26 -10.99
N ASP A 5 11.24 -9.24 -11.49
CA ASP A 5 10.95 -8.07 -10.68
C ASP A 5 9.89 -8.43 -9.64
N PHE A 6 10.28 -8.36 -8.37
CA PHE A 6 9.38 -8.50 -7.23
C PHE A 6 9.49 -7.26 -6.36
N THR A 7 8.47 -6.41 -6.43
CA THR A 7 8.42 -5.13 -5.73
C THR A 7 7.56 -5.23 -4.46
N PHE A 8 7.62 -4.20 -3.62
CA PHE A 8 6.70 -4.09 -2.49
C PHE A 8 5.23 -4.08 -2.91
N TYR A 9 4.91 -3.53 -4.09
CA TYR A 9 3.55 -3.54 -4.60
C TYR A 9 3.10 -4.97 -4.94
N ASP A 10 3.99 -5.82 -5.48
CA ASP A 10 3.70 -7.22 -5.75
C ASP A 10 3.44 -8.03 -4.48
N LEU A 11 4.20 -7.75 -3.41
CA LEU A 11 3.96 -8.33 -2.08
C LEU A 11 2.58 -7.95 -1.53
N ILE A 12 2.20 -6.68 -1.65
CA ILE A 12 0.90 -6.17 -1.18
C ILE A 12 -0.23 -6.85 -1.96
N ASN A 13 -0.11 -6.95 -3.29
CA ASN A 13 -1.08 -7.65 -4.13
C ASN A 13 -1.19 -9.13 -3.77
N ARG A 14 -0.06 -9.82 -3.61
CA ARG A 14 -0.04 -11.24 -3.24
C ARG A 14 -0.73 -11.49 -1.91
N ASN A 15 -0.46 -10.66 -0.90
CA ASN A 15 -1.06 -10.81 0.42
C ASN A 15 -2.56 -10.48 0.41
N ALA A 16 -2.97 -9.47 -0.37
CA ALA A 16 -4.38 -9.15 -0.54
C ALA A 16 -5.19 -10.29 -1.19
N VAL A 17 -4.57 -11.09 -2.08
CA VAL A 17 -5.20 -12.26 -2.69
C VAL A 17 -5.14 -13.50 -1.80
N SER A 18 -3.99 -13.73 -1.16
CA SER A 18 -3.75 -14.96 -0.39
C SER A 18 -4.38 -14.92 1.00
N PHE A 19 -4.50 -13.74 1.61
CA PHE A 19 -4.96 -13.54 2.99
C PHE A 19 -5.90 -12.33 3.12
N PRO A 20 -6.96 -12.22 2.30
CA PRO A 20 -7.77 -11.01 2.15
C PRO A 20 -8.38 -10.50 3.47
N ASP A 21 -8.78 -11.41 4.36
CA ASP A 21 -9.48 -11.12 5.61
C ASP A 21 -8.56 -11.15 6.84
N ARG A 22 -7.27 -11.49 6.68
CA ARG A 22 -6.32 -11.41 7.80
C ARG A 22 -5.96 -9.95 8.07
N GLU A 23 -5.81 -9.64 9.35
CA GLU A 23 -5.34 -8.34 9.81
C GLU A 23 -3.90 -8.11 9.34
N ALA A 24 -3.69 -7.00 8.65
CA ALA A 24 -2.41 -6.57 8.11
C ALA A 24 -1.80 -5.43 8.92
N TRP A 25 -2.64 -4.58 9.51
CA TRP A 25 -2.22 -3.40 10.25
C TRP A 25 -3.18 -3.15 11.41
N LEU A 26 -2.63 -2.96 12.61
CA LEU A 26 -3.38 -2.53 13.80
C LEU A 26 -3.02 -1.07 14.10
N GLU A 27 -3.97 -0.15 13.93
CA GLU A 27 -3.82 1.24 14.39
C GLU A 27 -4.03 1.27 15.90
N VAL A 28 -2.95 1.54 16.64
CA VAL A 28 -2.94 1.51 18.11
C VAL A 28 -3.79 2.64 18.70
N ASP A 29 -3.83 3.81 18.06
CA ASP A 29 -4.57 4.98 18.55
C ASP A 29 -6.10 4.88 18.34
N ASP A 30 -6.54 4.23 17.26
CA ASP A 30 -7.96 4.19 16.86
C ASP A 30 -8.62 2.82 17.17
N GLY A 31 -7.83 1.85 17.63
CA GLY A 31 -8.28 0.47 17.89
C GLY A 31 -8.76 -0.27 16.64
N ARG A 32 -8.41 0.22 15.45
CA ARG A 32 -8.88 -0.31 14.17
C ARG A 32 -7.84 -1.23 13.55
N ALA A 33 -8.28 -2.41 13.16
CA ALA A 33 -7.50 -3.31 12.33
C ALA A 33 -7.91 -3.15 10.86
N LEU A 34 -6.91 -3.05 9.98
CA LEU A 34 -7.09 -3.12 8.53
C LEU A 34 -6.72 -4.52 8.05
N THR A 35 -7.56 -5.12 7.24
CA THR A 35 -7.24 -6.39 6.57
C THR A 35 -6.29 -6.16 5.38
N PHE A 36 -5.62 -7.22 4.90
CA PHE A 36 -4.74 -7.09 3.73
C PHE A 36 -5.49 -6.56 2.49
N SER A 37 -6.75 -6.95 2.29
CA SER A 37 -7.56 -6.45 1.17
C SER A 37 -7.90 -4.96 1.32
N GLN A 38 -8.21 -4.50 2.54
CA GLN A 38 -8.47 -3.09 2.82
C GLN A 38 -7.20 -2.23 2.70
N TYR A 39 -6.07 -2.74 3.19
CA TYR A 39 -4.77 -2.11 3.06
C TYR A 39 -4.41 -1.88 1.58
N LYS A 40 -4.57 -2.91 0.75
CA LYS A 40 -4.32 -2.81 -0.70
C LYS A 40 -5.21 -1.77 -1.38
N LYS A 41 -6.49 -1.68 -1.01
CA LYS A 41 -7.40 -0.61 -1.50
C LYS A 41 -6.92 0.79 -1.13
N LYS A 42 -6.44 1.00 0.10
CA LYS A 42 -5.89 2.29 0.54
C LYS A 42 -4.64 2.66 -0.27
N VAL A 43 -3.73 1.71 -0.46
CA VAL A 43 -2.51 1.89 -1.27
C VAL A 43 -2.86 2.25 -2.72
N ASP A 44 -3.79 1.52 -3.35
CA ASP A 44 -4.24 1.78 -4.73
C ASP A 44 -4.83 3.20 -4.89
N CYS A 45 -5.62 3.65 -3.91
CA CYS A 45 -6.20 4.99 -3.91
C CYS A 45 -5.11 6.08 -3.84
N LEU A 46 -4.13 5.91 -2.93
CA LEU A 46 -3.00 6.83 -2.80
C LEU A 46 -2.14 6.84 -4.07
N ALA A 47 -1.80 5.67 -4.61
CA ALA A 47 -1.03 5.53 -5.83
C ALA A 47 -1.73 6.18 -7.03
N CYS A 48 -3.04 6.06 -7.15
CA CYS A 48 -3.84 6.75 -8.18
C CYS A 48 -3.78 8.27 -8.01
N GLY A 49 -3.86 8.78 -6.77
CA GLY A 49 -3.72 10.19 -6.47
C GLY A 49 -2.34 10.75 -6.84
N LEU A 50 -1.27 10.03 -6.50
CA LEU A 50 0.11 10.42 -6.81
C LEU A 50 0.36 10.44 -8.32
N GLN A 51 -0.14 9.44 -9.05
CA GLN A 51 -0.06 9.41 -10.51
C GLN A 51 -0.81 10.58 -11.14
N LYS A 52 -2.00 10.91 -10.64
CA LYS A 52 -2.77 12.08 -11.10
C LYS A 52 -2.08 13.41 -10.78
N ALA A 53 -1.30 13.47 -9.71
CA ALA A 53 -0.46 14.61 -9.37
C ALA A 53 0.80 14.74 -10.25
N GLY A 54 1.04 13.79 -11.17
CA GLY A 54 2.16 13.81 -12.10
C GLY A 54 3.47 13.26 -11.54
N ILE A 55 3.41 12.50 -10.44
CA ILE A 55 4.59 11.86 -9.84
C ILE A 55 4.98 10.64 -10.65
N ASN A 56 6.26 10.58 -11.04
CA ASN A 56 6.84 9.54 -11.86
C ASN A 56 7.91 8.74 -11.10
N GLN A 57 8.34 7.63 -11.70
CA GLN A 57 9.46 6.85 -11.19
C GLN A 57 10.73 7.72 -11.12
N GLY A 58 11.37 7.74 -9.95
CA GLY A 58 12.56 8.55 -9.68
C GLY A 58 12.27 9.87 -8.94
N ASP A 59 11.01 10.29 -8.89
CA ASP A 59 10.60 11.44 -8.06
C ASP A 59 10.66 11.09 -6.56
N ARG A 60 10.96 12.11 -5.74
CA ARG A 60 11.14 11.96 -4.30
C ARG A 60 9.95 12.54 -3.57
N ILE A 61 9.38 11.79 -2.63
CA ILE A 61 8.23 12.19 -1.82
C ILE A 61 8.69 12.37 -0.37
N GLY A 62 8.48 13.56 0.19
CA GLY A 62 8.66 13.82 1.61
C GLY A 62 7.37 13.50 2.38
N VAL A 63 7.46 12.63 3.39
CA VAL A 63 6.33 12.28 4.26
C VAL A 63 6.61 12.83 5.65
N VAL A 64 5.72 13.70 6.14
CA VAL A 64 5.77 14.22 7.52
C VAL A 64 4.53 13.74 8.23
N GLY A 65 4.72 12.91 9.26
CA GLY A 65 3.64 12.33 10.04
C GLY A 65 4.15 11.96 11.42
N LYS A 66 3.22 11.87 12.37
CA LYS A 66 3.45 11.28 13.68
C LYS A 66 3.05 9.80 13.59
N ASN A 67 3.87 8.91 14.13
CA ASN A 67 3.56 7.48 14.21
C ASN A 67 2.52 7.18 15.27
#